data_AF-K7YT99-F1
#
_entry.id   AF-K7YT99-F1
#
_cell.length_a   1.000
_cell.length_b   1.000
_cell.length_c   1.000
_cell.angle_alpha   90.00
_cell.angle_beta   90.00
_cell.angle_gamma   90.00
#
_symmetry.space_group_name_H-M   'P 1'
#
loop_
_entity.id
_entity.type
_entity.pdbx_description
1 polymer ?
#
loop_
_entity_poly.entity_id
_entity_poly.type
_entity_poly.pdbx_seq_one_letter_code
_entity_poly.pdbx_strand_id
1 'polypeptide(L)'
;MLRVLVLTAMAFQLAGCASYFKKKDCESINWFEHGQKVAMRGQWLNADPVVNECRKVEADIQESQLDKGFKSGVEKYCTNTNAYIIGKSGDFFSRDICEGPQINVLVAEHRKGTVDYCAKSNGFVAGTSGKKYQNVCPKELEPVFLTEYRKGRKKYVQTLIDSKSSEVRSLDMDILHKRNNLSFARSRLSAMEAEKSGLESSKSSAMLNQQSQLVTHFNSQISVLDTHISSKKSEVFSLQSDLSSLENNRDKLQKDISAFKEELPSLDNP
;
A
#
# COMPACT_ATOMS: atom_id res chain seq x y z
N MET A 1 41.94 -7.15 -17.63
CA MET A 1 40.75 -7.93 -18.05
C MET A 1 40.11 -8.72 -16.91
N LEU A 2 40.89 -9.26 -15.95
CA LEU A 2 40.37 -10.03 -14.80
C LEU A 2 39.53 -9.23 -13.79
N ARG A 3 39.75 -7.91 -13.64
CA ARG A 3 38.98 -7.03 -12.73
C ARG A 3 37.57 -6.67 -13.22
N VAL A 4 37.30 -6.76 -14.53
CA VAL A 4 35.96 -6.46 -15.10
C VAL A 4 35.03 -7.67 -14.96
N LEU A 5 35.58 -8.89 -14.97
CA LEU A 5 34.85 -10.15 -14.81
C LEU A 5 34.28 -10.38 -13.39
N VAL A 6 34.93 -9.83 -12.35
CA VAL A 6 34.49 -9.99 -10.96
C VAL A 6 33.31 -9.07 -10.61
N LEU A 7 33.24 -7.88 -11.24
CA LEU A 7 32.14 -6.93 -11.02
C LEU A 7 30.83 -7.32 -11.74
N THR A 8 30.90 -8.14 -12.80
CA THR A 8 29.71 -8.67 -13.48
C THR A 8 29.08 -9.88 -12.78
N ALA A 9 29.83 -10.61 -11.95
CA ALA A 9 29.32 -11.81 -11.26
C ALA A 9 28.49 -11.51 -10.01
N MET A 10 28.65 -10.33 -9.39
CA MET A 10 27.94 -9.95 -8.15
C MET A 10 26.54 -9.37 -8.42
N ALA A 11 26.24 -8.97 -9.66
CA ALA A 11 24.94 -8.43 -10.05
C ALA A 11 23.88 -9.51 -10.35
N PHE A 12 24.28 -10.78 -10.53
CA PHE A 12 23.36 -11.87 -10.90
C PHE A 12 22.69 -12.59 -9.71
N GLN A 13 23.11 -12.31 -8.47
CA GLN A 13 22.60 -13.04 -7.30
C GLN A 13 21.39 -12.39 -6.62
N LEU A 14 21.07 -11.12 -6.92
CA LEU A 14 19.94 -10.43 -6.28
C LEU A 14 18.58 -10.71 -6.94
N ALA A 15 18.55 -11.20 -8.18
CA ALA A 15 17.31 -11.58 -8.86
C ALA A 15 16.70 -12.90 -8.31
N GLY A 16 17.52 -13.75 -7.69
CA GLY A 16 17.08 -15.05 -7.16
C GLY A 16 16.21 -14.95 -5.90
N CYS A 17 16.47 -13.96 -5.03
CA CYS A 17 15.76 -13.85 -3.75
C CYS A 17 14.30 -13.37 -3.91
N ALA A 18 14.05 -12.37 -4.77
CA ALA A 18 12.69 -11.87 -5.00
C ALA A 18 11.79 -12.92 -5.67
N SER A 19 12.35 -13.69 -6.61
CA SER A 19 11.64 -14.80 -7.26
C SER A 19 11.36 -15.95 -6.28
N TYR A 20 12.30 -16.24 -5.37
CA TYR A 20 12.13 -17.26 -4.34
C TYR A 20 10.97 -16.96 -3.37
N PHE A 21 10.92 -15.74 -2.81
CA PHE A 21 9.83 -15.39 -1.89
C PHE A 21 8.47 -15.40 -2.59
N LYS A 22 8.39 -14.84 -3.81
CA LYS A 22 7.15 -14.85 -4.59
C LYS A 22 6.70 -16.27 -4.93
N LYS A 23 7.63 -17.15 -5.31
CA LYS A 23 7.35 -18.57 -5.55
C LYS A 23 6.76 -19.25 -4.32
N LYS A 24 7.34 -19.02 -3.13
CA LYS A 24 6.82 -19.54 -1.87
C LYS A 24 5.43 -19.02 -1.54
N ASP A 25 5.16 -17.73 -1.79
CA ASP A 25 3.82 -17.16 -1.62
C ASP A 25 2.81 -17.86 -2.53
N CYS A 26 3.15 -18.07 -3.81
CA CYS A 26 2.32 -18.78 -4.79
C CYS A 26 2.01 -20.22 -4.38
N GLU A 27 2.99 -20.94 -3.86
CA GLU A 27 2.84 -22.34 -3.42
C GLU A 27 1.96 -22.47 -2.16
N SER A 28 1.76 -21.38 -1.41
CA SER A 28 0.85 -21.34 -0.25
C SER A 28 -0.61 -21.10 -0.61
N ILE A 29 -0.90 -20.75 -1.88
CA ILE A 29 -2.26 -20.41 -2.33
C ILE A 29 -3.13 -21.67 -2.40
N ASN A 30 -4.35 -21.58 -1.85
CA ASN A 30 -5.40 -22.54 -2.16
C ASN A 30 -5.92 -22.29 -3.58
N TRP A 31 -5.34 -23.00 -4.56
CA TRP A 31 -5.61 -22.76 -5.98
C TRP A 31 -7.05 -23.08 -6.39
N PHE A 32 -7.74 -24.01 -5.72
CA PHE A 32 -9.17 -24.24 -5.96
C PHE A 32 -10.00 -23.01 -5.58
N GLU A 33 -9.80 -22.48 -4.36
CA GLU A 33 -10.53 -21.31 -3.90
C GLU A 33 -10.19 -20.06 -4.73
N HIS A 34 -8.91 -19.90 -5.10
CA HIS A 34 -8.48 -18.81 -5.98
C HIS A 34 -9.17 -18.89 -7.34
N GLY A 35 -9.19 -20.06 -7.97
CA GLY A 35 -9.89 -20.27 -9.25
C GLY A 35 -11.37 -19.92 -9.17
N GLN A 36 -12.05 -20.36 -8.10
CA GLN A 36 -13.45 -20.01 -7.87
C GLN A 36 -13.65 -18.51 -7.75
N LYS A 37 -12.77 -17.81 -7.01
CA LYS A 37 -12.80 -16.34 -6.87
C LYS A 37 -12.55 -15.63 -8.20
N VAL A 38 -11.65 -16.12 -9.04
CA VAL A 38 -11.40 -15.56 -10.38
C VAL A 38 -12.67 -15.62 -11.23
N ALA A 39 -13.32 -16.77 -11.31
CA ALA A 39 -14.58 -16.93 -12.03
C ALA A 39 -15.70 -16.06 -11.45
N MET A 40 -15.81 -15.96 -10.13
CA MET A 40 -16.82 -15.11 -9.48
C MET A 40 -16.62 -13.61 -9.73
N ARG A 41 -15.41 -13.18 -10.13
CA ARG A 41 -15.16 -11.81 -10.63
C ARG A 41 -15.56 -11.63 -12.10
N GLY A 42 -16.01 -12.68 -12.78
CA GLY A 42 -16.25 -12.67 -14.23
C GLY A 42 -14.97 -12.53 -15.05
N GLN A 43 -13.83 -13.03 -14.53
CA GLN A 43 -12.54 -12.96 -15.20
C GLN A 43 -12.10 -14.36 -15.65
N TRP A 44 -11.44 -14.46 -16.79
CA TRP A 44 -10.75 -15.68 -17.20
C TRP A 44 -9.41 -15.85 -16.47
N LEU A 45 -8.97 -17.10 -16.24
CA LEU A 45 -7.71 -17.39 -15.54
C LEU A 45 -6.48 -16.75 -16.18
N ASN A 46 -6.47 -16.60 -17.51
CA ASN A 46 -5.38 -15.94 -18.24
C ASN A 46 -5.36 -14.41 -18.06
N ALA A 47 -6.45 -13.81 -17.57
CA ALA A 47 -6.53 -12.40 -17.22
C ALA A 47 -6.16 -12.14 -15.75
N ASP A 48 -6.04 -13.19 -14.92
CA ASP A 48 -5.76 -13.04 -13.50
C ASP A 48 -4.27 -12.72 -13.26
N PRO A 49 -3.94 -11.58 -12.60
CA PRO A 49 -2.55 -11.21 -12.35
C PRO A 49 -1.81 -12.20 -11.48
N VAL A 50 -2.46 -12.79 -10.47
CA VAL A 50 -1.81 -13.71 -9.53
C VAL A 50 -1.43 -15.01 -10.23
N VAL A 51 -2.35 -15.59 -11.00
CA VAL A 51 -2.08 -16.79 -11.81
C VAL A 51 -0.91 -16.51 -12.78
N ASN A 52 -0.96 -15.39 -13.49
CA ASN A 52 0.08 -15.02 -14.46
C ASN A 52 1.44 -14.78 -13.80
N GLU A 53 1.49 -14.09 -12.66
CA GLU A 53 2.72 -13.87 -11.89
C GLU A 53 3.31 -15.19 -11.37
N CYS A 54 2.48 -16.07 -10.82
CA CYS A 54 2.93 -17.36 -10.28
C CYS A 54 3.46 -18.30 -11.38
N ARG A 55 2.84 -18.28 -12.57
CA ARG A 55 3.35 -19.00 -13.74
C ARG A 55 4.69 -18.45 -14.21
N LYS A 56 4.86 -17.12 -14.21
CA LYS A 56 6.13 -16.46 -14.61
C LYS A 56 7.31 -16.81 -13.71
N VAL A 57 7.09 -17.02 -12.41
CA VAL A 57 8.14 -17.46 -11.47
C VAL A 57 8.26 -18.99 -11.38
N GLU A 58 7.57 -19.72 -12.26
CA GLU A 58 7.59 -21.18 -12.32
C GLU A 58 7.31 -21.82 -10.95
N ALA A 59 6.33 -21.25 -10.22
CA ALA A 59 5.85 -21.83 -8.98
C ALA A 59 5.12 -23.15 -9.24
N ASP A 60 5.15 -24.08 -8.28
CA ASP A 60 4.33 -25.30 -8.36
C ASP A 60 2.85 -24.94 -8.10
N ILE A 61 2.12 -24.72 -9.20
CA ILE A 61 0.70 -24.41 -9.20
C ILE A 61 -0.07 -25.70 -9.40
N GLN A 62 -1.04 -25.97 -8.53
CA GLN A 62 -1.97 -27.09 -8.68
C GLN A 62 -2.99 -26.78 -9.79
N GLU A 63 -2.57 -26.78 -11.06
CA GLU A 63 -3.37 -26.36 -12.23
C GLU A 63 -4.71 -27.11 -12.32
N SER A 64 -4.72 -28.40 -11.98
CA SER A 64 -5.97 -29.17 -11.93
C SER A 64 -6.94 -28.66 -10.87
N GLN A 65 -6.46 -28.25 -9.69
CA GLN A 65 -7.30 -27.67 -8.65
C GLN A 65 -7.78 -26.27 -9.03
N LEU A 66 -6.90 -25.47 -9.64
CA LEU A 66 -7.21 -24.15 -10.17
C LEU A 66 -8.36 -24.22 -11.20
N ASP A 67 -8.26 -25.11 -12.17
CA ASP A 67 -9.28 -25.33 -13.21
C ASP A 67 -10.61 -25.84 -12.61
N LYS A 68 -10.56 -26.81 -11.69
CA LYS A 68 -11.77 -27.31 -11.00
C LYS A 68 -12.47 -26.21 -10.21
N GLY A 69 -11.69 -25.42 -9.48
CA GLY A 69 -12.19 -24.26 -8.73
C GLY A 69 -12.82 -23.23 -9.64
N PHE A 70 -12.15 -22.91 -10.75
CA PHE A 70 -12.65 -22.00 -11.77
C PHE A 70 -13.99 -22.47 -12.35
N LYS A 71 -14.09 -23.72 -12.81
CA LYS A 71 -15.35 -24.31 -13.30
C LYS A 71 -16.47 -24.23 -12.27
N SER A 72 -16.18 -24.59 -11.01
CA SER A 72 -17.14 -24.46 -9.91
C SER A 72 -17.57 -23.01 -9.68
N GLY A 73 -16.68 -22.04 -9.87
CA GLY A 73 -17.01 -20.63 -9.79
C GLY A 73 -17.85 -20.14 -10.96
N VAL A 74 -17.59 -20.63 -12.19
CA VAL A 74 -18.39 -20.30 -13.38
C VAL A 74 -19.84 -20.76 -13.18
N GLU A 75 -20.06 -21.97 -12.65
CA GLU A 75 -21.40 -22.47 -12.32
C GLU A 75 -22.18 -21.56 -11.36
N LYS A 76 -21.48 -20.96 -10.38
CA LYS A 76 -22.08 -20.02 -9.42
C LYS A 76 -22.28 -18.62 -10.03
N TYR A 77 -21.33 -18.18 -10.86
CA TYR A 77 -21.36 -16.88 -11.51
C TYR A 77 -22.50 -16.80 -12.54
N CYS A 78 -22.66 -17.83 -13.35
CA CYS A 78 -23.61 -17.93 -14.45
C CYS A 78 -25.00 -18.39 -13.99
N THR A 79 -25.55 -17.72 -12.98
CA THR A 79 -26.91 -17.96 -12.48
C THR A 79 -27.79 -16.71 -12.63
N ASN A 80 -29.09 -16.89 -12.81
CA ASN A 80 -30.06 -15.80 -12.90
C ASN A 80 -29.94 -14.84 -11.70
N THR A 81 -29.87 -15.41 -10.49
CA THR A 81 -29.73 -14.67 -9.24
C THR A 81 -28.45 -13.85 -9.20
N ASN A 82 -27.31 -14.44 -9.55
CA ASN A 82 -26.03 -13.72 -9.51
C ASN A 82 -25.96 -12.62 -10.58
N ALA A 83 -26.47 -12.88 -11.79
CA ALA A 83 -26.55 -11.87 -12.85
C ALA A 83 -27.37 -10.65 -12.41
N TYR A 84 -28.54 -10.87 -11.79
CA TYR A 84 -29.34 -9.80 -11.19
C TYR A 84 -28.58 -9.05 -10.08
N ILE A 85 -27.89 -9.76 -9.19
CA ILE A 85 -27.11 -9.14 -8.10
C ILE A 85 -25.98 -8.24 -8.65
N ILE A 86 -25.27 -8.69 -9.69
CA ILE A 86 -24.22 -7.91 -10.37
C ILE A 86 -24.82 -6.63 -10.99
N GLY A 87 -26.00 -6.73 -11.60
CA GLY A 87 -26.71 -5.56 -12.09
C GLY A 87 -27.07 -4.60 -10.96
N LYS A 88 -27.59 -5.14 -9.85
CA LYS A 88 -28.01 -4.38 -8.67
C LYS A 88 -26.84 -3.71 -7.94
N SER A 89 -25.61 -4.21 -8.09
CA SER A 89 -24.39 -3.55 -7.59
C SER A 89 -23.82 -2.49 -8.55
N GLY A 90 -24.43 -2.32 -9.72
CA GLY A 90 -23.95 -1.40 -10.75
C GLY A 90 -22.64 -1.86 -11.39
N ASP A 91 -22.44 -3.19 -11.51
CA ASP A 91 -21.29 -3.82 -12.15
C ASP A 91 -21.61 -4.34 -13.55
N PHE A 92 -20.55 -4.47 -14.36
CA PHE A 92 -20.66 -5.18 -15.63
C PHE A 92 -20.77 -6.68 -15.42
N PHE A 93 -21.60 -7.32 -16.25
CA PHE A 93 -21.71 -8.76 -16.31
C PHE A 93 -20.86 -9.32 -17.45
N SER A 94 -19.86 -10.12 -17.10
CA SER A 94 -18.97 -10.80 -18.05
C SER A 94 -19.69 -11.97 -18.70
N ARG A 95 -20.51 -11.67 -19.71
CA ARG A 95 -21.32 -12.68 -20.39
C ARG A 95 -20.50 -13.74 -21.13
N ASP A 96 -19.25 -13.42 -21.47
CA ASP A 96 -18.33 -14.25 -22.23
C ASP A 96 -17.80 -15.45 -21.43
N ILE A 97 -17.81 -15.38 -20.10
CA ILE A 97 -17.43 -16.52 -19.23
C ILE A 97 -18.54 -17.58 -19.13
N CYS A 98 -19.76 -17.25 -19.57
CA CYS A 98 -20.90 -18.15 -19.53
C CYS A 98 -21.12 -18.82 -20.89
N GLU A 99 -21.46 -20.10 -20.89
CA GLU A 99 -21.69 -20.89 -22.09
C GLU A 99 -23.17 -21.26 -22.25
N GLY A 100 -23.67 -21.32 -23.49
CA GLY A 100 -24.99 -21.88 -23.81
C GLY A 100 -26.13 -20.87 -24.06
N PRO A 101 -27.34 -21.35 -24.38
CA PRO A 101 -28.47 -20.51 -24.81
C PRO A 101 -29.02 -19.60 -23.70
N GLN A 102 -28.71 -19.87 -22.43
CA GLN A 102 -29.16 -19.10 -21.27
C GLN A 102 -28.48 -17.73 -21.14
N ILE A 103 -27.43 -17.43 -21.91
CA ILE A 103 -26.71 -16.15 -21.83
C ILE A 103 -27.68 -14.97 -22.00
N ASN A 104 -28.63 -15.06 -22.93
CA ASN A 104 -29.62 -13.98 -23.13
C ASN A 104 -30.54 -13.78 -21.92
N VAL A 105 -30.87 -14.87 -21.21
CA VAL A 105 -31.64 -14.81 -19.97
C VAL A 105 -30.80 -14.13 -18.88
N LEU A 106 -29.54 -14.51 -18.72
CA LEU A 106 -28.63 -13.90 -17.74
C LEU A 106 -28.43 -12.40 -18.00
N VAL A 107 -28.24 -12.00 -19.26
CA VAL A 107 -28.14 -10.59 -19.65
C VAL A 107 -29.44 -9.83 -19.33
N ALA A 108 -30.60 -10.45 -19.52
CA ALA A 108 -31.87 -9.85 -19.15
C ALA A 108 -32.02 -9.69 -17.63
N GLU A 109 -31.60 -10.68 -16.84
CA GLU A 109 -31.59 -10.60 -15.37
C GLU A 109 -30.62 -9.53 -14.86
N HIS A 110 -29.42 -9.45 -15.43
CA HIS A 110 -28.47 -8.36 -15.17
C HIS A 110 -29.06 -6.98 -15.47
N ARG A 111 -29.76 -6.84 -16.60
CA ARG A 111 -30.45 -5.59 -16.95
C ARG A 111 -31.53 -5.22 -15.93
N LYS A 112 -32.31 -6.18 -15.43
CA LYS A 112 -33.29 -5.94 -14.36
C LYS A 112 -32.61 -5.39 -13.10
N GLY A 113 -31.52 -6.03 -12.66
CA GLY A 113 -30.75 -5.54 -11.52
C GLY A 113 -30.17 -4.14 -11.76
N THR A 114 -29.68 -3.87 -12.97
CA THR A 114 -29.15 -2.56 -13.37
C THR A 114 -30.22 -1.48 -13.32
N VAL A 115 -31.45 -1.78 -13.77
CA VAL A 115 -32.59 -0.85 -13.64
C VAL A 115 -32.88 -0.54 -12.17
N ASP A 116 -32.84 -1.54 -11.30
CA ASP A 116 -33.02 -1.32 -9.86
C ASP A 116 -31.89 -0.46 -9.27
N TYR A 117 -30.63 -0.73 -9.61
CA TYR A 117 -29.48 0.10 -9.22
C TYR A 117 -29.68 1.56 -9.64
N CYS A 118 -30.14 1.78 -10.88
CA CYS A 118 -30.33 3.09 -11.49
C CYS A 118 -31.60 3.83 -11.05
N ALA A 119 -32.36 3.28 -10.11
CA ALA A 119 -33.46 4.01 -9.49
C ALA A 119 -32.93 5.28 -8.79
N LYS A 120 -33.63 6.41 -8.94
CA LYS A 120 -33.28 7.69 -8.29
C LYS A 120 -33.00 7.52 -6.79
N SER A 121 -33.83 6.73 -6.09
CA SER A 121 -33.68 6.46 -4.64
C SER A 121 -32.36 5.80 -4.26
N ASN A 122 -31.73 5.09 -5.19
CA ASN A 122 -30.50 4.35 -4.95
C ASN A 122 -29.25 5.15 -5.29
N GLY A 123 -29.37 6.26 -6.03
CA GLY A 123 -28.25 7.11 -6.42
C GLY A 123 -27.43 7.59 -5.22
N PHE A 124 -28.07 8.15 -4.19
CA PHE A 124 -27.35 8.65 -3.00
C PHE A 124 -26.54 7.55 -2.32
N VAL A 125 -27.14 6.38 -2.08
CA VAL A 125 -26.47 5.25 -1.44
C VAL A 125 -25.31 4.76 -2.31
N ALA A 126 -25.51 4.64 -3.63
CA ALA A 126 -24.46 4.29 -4.57
C ALA A 126 -23.30 5.29 -4.55
N GLY A 127 -23.57 6.59 -4.46
CA GLY A 127 -22.56 7.63 -4.31
C GLY A 127 -21.77 7.52 -3.00
N THR A 128 -22.47 7.22 -1.90
CA THR A 128 -21.83 7.04 -0.58
C THR A 128 -21.01 5.76 -0.45
N SER A 129 -21.18 4.80 -1.37
CA SER A 129 -20.43 3.53 -1.36
C SER A 129 -18.92 3.70 -1.63
N GLY A 130 -18.52 4.83 -2.21
CA GLY A 130 -17.14 5.08 -2.64
C GLY A 130 -16.76 4.47 -3.99
N LYS A 131 -17.65 3.67 -4.61
CA LYS A 131 -17.45 3.13 -5.95
C LYS A 131 -17.67 4.21 -7.01
N LYS A 132 -16.77 4.28 -8.00
CA LYS A 132 -16.94 5.17 -9.16
C LYS A 132 -18.08 4.67 -10.04
N TYR A 133 -18.88 5.60 -10.56
CA TYR A 133 -19.95 5.28 -11.49
C TYR A 133 -19.39 4.72 -12.80
N GLN A 134 -20.00 3.64 -13.30
CA GLN A 134 -19.50 2.85 -14.43
C GLN A 134 -20.27 3.09 -15.74
N ASN A 135 -21.11 4.14 -15.82
CA ASN A 135 -21.95 4.40 -17.01
C ASN A 135 -22.85 3.20 -17.39
N VAL A 136 -23.39 2.52 -16.38
CA VAL A 136 -24.23 1.31 -16.55
C VAL A 136 -25.70 1.65 -16.70
N CYS A 137 -26.13 2.87 -16.35
CA CYS A 137 -27.55 3.19 -16.35
C CYS A 137 -28.12 3.40 -17.76
N PRO A 138 -29.37 2.95 -18.00
CA PRO A 138 -30.10 3.35 -19.18
C PRO A 138 -30.25 4.87 -19.28
N LYS A 139 -30.25 5.38 -20.51
CA LYS A 139 -30.30 6.82 -20.82
C LYS A 139 -31.44 7.57 -20.12
N GLU A 140 -32.57 6.90 -19.91
CA GLU A 140 -33.77 7.47 -19.29
C GLU A 140 -33.66 7.61 -17.77
N LEU A 141 -32.90 6.72 -17.11
CA LEU A 141 -32.74 6.69 -15.66
C LEU A 141 -31.48 7.42 -15.18
N GLU A 142 -30.47 7.48 -16.04
CA GLU A 142 -29.14 8.00 -15.71
C GLU A 142 -29.16 9.45 -15.17
N PRO A 143 -29.87 10.43 -15.77
CA PRO A 143 -29.83 11.82 -15.28
C PRO A 143 -30.34 11.98 -13.84
N VAL A 144 -31.44 11.31 -13.50
CA VAL A 144 -32.04 11.37 -12.16
C VAL A 144 -31.22 10.57 -11.13
N PHE A 145 -30.62 9.45 -11.56
CA PHE A 145 -29.68 8.69 -10.75
C PHE A 145 -28.41 9.48 -10.43
N LEU A 146 -27.78 10.07 -11.46
CA LEU A 146 -26.53 10.83 -11.33
C LEU A 146 -26.68 12.03 -10.41
N THR A 147 -27.84 12.69 -10.42
CA THR A 147 -28.14 13.78 -9.50
C THR A 147 -28.02 13.34 -8.04
N GLU A 148 -28.57 12.19 -7.66
CA GLU A 148 -28.48 11.69 -6.29
C GLU A 148 -27.10 11.03 -6.02
N TYR A 149 -26.52 10.35 -7.00
CA TYR A 149 -25.17 9.78 -6.93
C TYR A 149 -24.12 10.84 -6.60
N ARG A 150 -24.12 11.99 -7.30
CA ARG A 150 -23.18 13.07 -7.04
C ARG A 150 -23.30 13.63 -5.62
N LYS A 151 -24.52 13.77 -5.08
CA LYS A 151 -24.73 14.16 -3.67
C LYS A 151 -24.11 13.16 -2.69
N GLY A 152 -24.36 11.86 -2.91
CA GLY A 152 -23.77 10.80 -2.09
C GLY A 152 -22.25 10.76 -2.21
N ARG A 153 -21.72 10.91 -3.43
CA ARG A 153 -20.30 10.93 -3.73
C ARG A 153 -19.60 12.12 -3.06
N LYS A 154 -20.21 13.31 -3.11
CA LYS A 154 -19.71 14.50 -2.41
C LYS A 154 -19.58 14.25 -0.91
N LYS A 155 -20.58 13.62 -0.29
CA LYS A 155 -20.53 13.24 1.13
C LYS A 155 -19.38 12.26 1.41
N TYR A 156 -19.23 11.22 0.60
CA TYR A 156 -18.14 10.25 0.73
C TYR A 156 -16.76 10.91 0.62
N VAL A 157 -16.54 11.72 -0.41
CA VAL A 157 -15.29 12.44 -0.65
C VAL A 157 -14.97 13.39 0.50
N GLN A 158 -15.97 14.12 1.02
CA GLN A 158 -15.77 14.99 2.18
C GLN A 158 -15.36 14.20 3.43
N THR A 159 -16.01 13.07 3.72
CA THR A 159 -15.64 12.21 4.85
C THR A 159 -14.21 11.66 4.70
N LEU A 160 -13.77 11.30 3.49
CA LEU A 160 -12.40 10.89 3.23
C LEU A 160 -11.40 12.02 3.49
N ILE A 161 -11.69 13.24 3.01
CA ILE A 161 -10.87 14.42 3.25
C ILE A 161 -10.75 14.68 4.75
N ASP A 162 -11.85 14.63 5.50
CA ASP A 162 -11.86 14.91 6.93
C ASP A 162 -11.07 13.86 7.73
N SER A 163 -11.24 12.58 7.38
CA SER A 163 -10.49 11.46 7.98
C SER A 163 -8.98 11.61 7.72
N LYS A 164 -8.58 11.78 6.45
CA LYS A 164 -7.17 11.92 6.09
C LYS A 164 -6.55 13.20 6.66
N SER A 165 -7.30 14.29 6.72
CA SER A 165 -6.83 15.54 7.33
C SER A 165 -6.59 15.37 8.84
N SER A 166 -7.39 14.56 9.52
CA SER A 166 -7.18 14.23 10.94
C SER A 166 -5.93 13.36 11.14
N GLU A 167 -5.67 12.42 10.23
CA GLU A 167 -4.45 11.62 10.23
C GLU A 167 -3.20 12.48 9.98
N VAL A 168 -3.26 13.43 9.05
CA VAL A 168 -2.18 14.42 8.81
C VAL A 168 -1.88 15.21 10.08
N ARG A 169 -2.91 15.70 10.80
CA ARG A 169 -2.71 16.42 12.08
C ARG A 169 -2.02 15.55 13.12
N SER A 170 -2.35 14.27 13.21
CA SER A 170 -1.68 13.33 14.12
C SER A 170 -0.21 13.17 13.75
N LEU A 171 0.09 12.96 12.46
CA LEU A 171 1.46 12.84 11.96
C LEU A 171 2.27 14.12 12.21
N ASP A 172 1.67 15.30 12.05
CA ASP A 172 2.36 16.57 12.33
C ASP A 172 2.77 16.69 13.81
N MET A 173 1.93 16.20 14.74
CA MET A 173 2.27 16.15 16.17
C MET A 173 3.41 15.15 16.44
N ASP A 174 3.37 13.97 15.82
CA ASP A 174 4.43 12.96 15.95
C ASP A 174 5.76 13.46 15.40
N ILE A 175 5.73 14.13 14.25
CA ILE A 175 6.90 14.76 13.61
C ILE A 175 7.46 15.84 14.54
N LEU A 176 6.62 16.68 15.13
CA LEU A 176 7.06 17.72 16.07
C LEU A 176 7.76 17.10 17.29
N HIS A 177 7.16 16.07 17.90
CA HIS A 177 7.74 15.36 19.04
C HIS A 177 9.08 14.70 18.66
N LYS A 178 9.15 14.02 17.52
CA LYS A 178 10.38 13.38 17.02
C LYS A 178 11.48 14.40 16.68
N ARG A 179 11.13 15.58 16.14
CA ARG A 179 12.08 16.67 15.90
C ARG A 179 12.68 17.19 17.20
N ASN A 180 11.88 17.34 18.25
CA ASN A 180 12.37 17.73 19.57
C ASN A 180 13.33 16.69 20.15
N ASN A 181 12.98 15.40 20.05
CA ASN A 181 13.85 14.30 20.49
C ASN A 181 15.17 14.27 19.70
N LEU A 182 15.11 14.45 18.38
CA LEU A 182 16.30 14.54 17.54
C LEU A 182 17.18 15.73 17.94
N SER A 183 16.59 16.90 18.20
CA SER A 183 17.32 18.08 18.67
C SER A 183 18.02 17.79 20.00
N PHE A 184 17.33 17.20 20.97
CA PHE A 184 17.91 16.84 22.27
C PHE A 184 19.03 15.80 22.13
N ALA A 185 18.83 14.76 21.32
CA ALA A 185 19.84 13.74 21.07
C ALA A 185 21.10 14.34 20.42
N ARG A 186 20.94 15.28 19.47
CA ARG A 186 22.04 16.03 18.85
C ARG A 186 22.79 16.93 19.84
N SER A 187 22.09 17.67 20.70
CA SER A 187 22.72 18.49 21.74
C SER A 187 23.54 17.64 22.71
N ARG A 188 23.00 16.48 23.13
CA ARG A 188 23.73 15.54 23.99
C ARG A 188 24.96 14.95 23.30
N LEU A 189 24.82 14.58 22.03
CA LEU A 189 25.94 14.08 21.23
C LEU A 189 27.06 15.13 21.15
N SER A 190 26.72 16.38 20.85
CA SER A 190 27.68 17.48 20.79
C SER A 190 28.38 17.73 22.13
N ALA A 191 27.63 17.66 23.24
CA ALA A 191 28.22 17.78 24.58
C ALA A 191 29.22 16.65 24.89
N MET A 192 28.87 15.40 24.55
CA MET A 192 29.79 14.25 24.71
C MET A 192 31.04 14.38 23.83
N GLU A 193 30.89 14.86 22.59
CA GLU A 193 32.03 15.10 21.70
C GLU A 193 32.96 16.21 22.22
N ALA A 194 32.40 17.27 22.81
CA ALA A 194 33.18 18.32 23.47
C ALA A 194 33.91 17.82 24.73
N GLU A 195 33.23 17.02 25.57
CA GLU A 195 33.84 16.38 26.74
C GLU A 195 35.01 15.47 26.32
N LYS A 196 34.82 14.67 25.27
CA LYS A 196 35.88 13.83 24.69
C LYS A 196 37.08 14.66 24.27
N SER A 197 36.86 15.77 23.56
CA SER A 197 37.94 16.66 23.13
C SER A 197 38.71 17.27 24.32
N GLY A 198 38.02 17.59 25.41
CA GLY A 198 38.65 18.05 26.66
C GLY A 198 39.52 16.97 27.32
N LEU A 199 39.05 15.72 27.34
CA LEU A 199 39.81 14.58 27.85
C LEU A 199 41.03 14.27 26.97
N GLU A 200 40.90 14.35 25.65
CA GLU A 200 42.01 14.19 24.70
C GLU A 200 43.09 15.27 24.92
N SER A 201 42.67 16.51 25.16
CA SER A 201 43.60 17.61 25.49
C SER A 201 44.33 17.35 26.81
N SER A 202 43.59 16.94 27.85
CA SER A 202 44.15 16.60 29.17
C SER A 202 45.12 15.42 29.11
N LYS A 203 44.79 14.40 28.30
CA LYS A 203 45.65 13.25 27.99
C LYS A 203 46.95 13.69 27.32
N SER A 204 46.89 14.57 26.33
CA SER A 204 48.07 15.11 25.65
C SER A 204 48.99 15.86 26.62
N SER A 205 48.43 16.68 27.52
CA SER A 205 49.21 17.36 28.57
C SER A 205 49.85 16.38 29.55
N ALA A 206 49.13 15.34 29.98
CA ALA A 206 49.67 14.30 30.86
C ALA A 206 50.83 13.52 30.20
N MET A 207 50.73 13.27 28.89
CA MET A 207 51.76 12.62 28.10
C MET A 207 53.03 13.47 28.00
N LEU A 208 52.91 14.79 27.79
CA LEU A 208 54.05 15.72 27.80
C LEU A 208 54.76 15.77 29.16
N ASN A 209 54.00 15.67 30.24
CA ASN A 209 54.52 15.66 31.62
C ASN A 209 54.99 14.26 32.08
N GLN A 210 55.03 13.26 31.20
CA GLN A 210 55.42 11.87 31.48
C GLN A 210 54.61 11.19 32.60
N GLN A 211 53.35 11.57 32.79
CA GLN A 211 52.46 11.02 33.82
C GLN A 211 51.70 9.78 33.33
N SER A 212 52.39 8.64 33.26
CA SER A 212 51.87 7.38 32.68
C SER A 212 50.54 6.88 33.28
N GLN A 213 50.38 6.96 34.61
CA GLN A 213 49.13 6.56 35.28
C GLN A 213 47.95 7.43 34.85
N LEU A 214 48.16 8.74 34.70
CA LEU A 214 47.12 9.69 34.30
C LEU A 214 46.72 9.50 32.83
N VAL A 215 47.68 9.20 31.94
CA VAL A 215 47.41 8.81 30.54
C VAL A 215 46.52 7.57 30.48
N THR A 216 46.81 6.55 31.30
CA THR A 216 46.01 5.32 31.35
C THR A 216 44.58 5.58 31.84
N HIS A 217 44.43 6.46 32.84
CA HIS A 217 43.12 6.89 33.33
C HIS A 217 42.29 7.60 32.25
N PHE A 218 42.87 8.59 31.56
CA PHE A 218 42.18 9.30 30.49
C PHE A 218 41.84 8.39 29.29
N ASN A 219 42.70 7.44 28.94
CA ASN A 219 42.39 6.44 27.91
C ASN A 219 41.13 5.63 28.24
N SER A 220 40.99 5.20 29.50
CA SER A 220 39.80 4.48 29.96
C SER A 220 38.53 5.33 29.84
N GLN A 221 38.58 6.58 30.29
CA GLN A 221 37.44 7.51 30.19
C GLN A 221 37.05 7.81 28.73
N ILE A 222 38.03 8.07 27.86
CA ILE A 222 37.79 8.31 26.43
C ILE A 222 37.13 7.08 25.79
N SER A 223 37.58 5.86 26.11
CA SER A 223 37.01 4.61 25.59
C SER A 223 35.54 4.41 25.98
N VAL A 224 35.19 4.70 27.24
CA VAL A 224 33.79 4.65 27.70
C VAL A 224 32.95 5.71 26.96
N LEU A 225 33.47 6.92 26.83
CA LEU A 225 32.77 8.01 26.16
C LEU A 225 32.59 7.75 24.66
N ASP A 226 33.55 7.11 23.99
CA ASP A 226 33.44 6.67 22.60
C ASP A 226 32.28 5.68 22.39
N THR A 227 32.09 4.77 23.34
CA THR A 227 30.96 3.83 23.31
C THR A 227 29.62 4.58 23.43
N HIS A 228 29.54 5.57 24.33
CA HIS A 228 28.35 6.40 24.49
C HIS A 228 28.07 7.29 23.27
N ILE A 229 29.11 7.91 22.69
CA ILE A 229 29.02 8.70 21.46
C ILE A 229 28.51 7.83 20.31
N SER A 230 29.05 6.62 20.15
CA SER A 230 28.63 5.69 19.08
C SER A 230 27.17 5.28 19.24
N SER A 231 26.74 4.96 20.46
CA SER A 231 25.34 4.67 20.77
C SER A 231 24.42 5.87 20.46
N LYS A 232 24.81 7.08 20.89
CA LYS A 232 24.03 8.30 20.65
C LYS A 232 23.98 8.68 19.16
N LYS A 233 25.05 8.43 18.39
CA LYS A 233 25.05 8.58 16.92
C LYS A 233 24.05 7.65 16.26
N SER A 234 23.97 6.40 16.71
CA SER A 234 22.97 5.44 16.22
C SER A 234 21.54 5.90 16.53
N GLU A 235 21.29 6.42 17.73
CA GLU A 235 19.98 7.00 18.10
C GLU A 235 19.61 8.20 17.21
N VAL A 236 20.56 9.12 16.97
CA VAL A 236 20.35 10.27 16.06
C VAL A 236 19.98 9.78 14.65
N PHE A 237 20.71 8.80 14.12
CA PHE A 237 20.42 8.23 12.80
C PHE A 237 19.03 7.58 12.74
N SER A 238 18.67 6.80 13.77
CA SER A 238 17.34 6.18 13.88
C SER A 238 16.22 7.24 13.90
N LEU A 239 16.36 8.28 14.71
CA LEU A 239 15.39 9.39 14.78
C LEU A 239 15.27 10.15 13.46
N GLN A 240 16.37 10.33 12.71
CA GLN A 240 16.34 10.94 11.38
C GLN A 240 15.60 10.05 10.37
N SER A 241 15.83 8.73 10.41
CA SER A 241 15.13 7.78 9.55
C SER A 241 13.63 7.76 9.83
N ASP A 242 13.24 7.71 11.11
CA ASP A 242 11.84 7.78 11.55
C ASP A 242 11.16 9.06 11.03
N LEU A 243 11.82 10.21 11.20
CA LEU A 243 11.30 11.50 10.72
C LEU A 243 11.06 11.50 9.21
N SER A 244 12.03 11.01 8.43
CA SER A 244 11.88 10.89 6.98
C SER A 244 10.67 10.01 6.60
N SER A 245 10.49 8.88 7.28
CA SER A 245 9.34 7.99 7.06
C SER A 245 8.01 8.68 7.38
N LEU A 246 7.91 9.37 8.52
CA LEU A 246 6.70 10.11 8.91
C LEU A 246 6.38 11.25 7.95
N GLU A 247 7.40 12.01 7.53
CA GLU A 247 7.25 13.09 6.55
C GLU A 247 6.76 12.56 5.21
N ASN A 248 7.31 11.45 4.72
CA ASN A 248 6.85 10.80 3.49
C ASN A 248 5.38 10.36 3.59
N ASN A 249 4.97 9.79 4.72
CA ASN A 249 3.58 9.36 4.95
C ASN A 249 2.62 10.55 4.96
N ARG A 250 2.98 11.62 5.67
CA ARG A 250 2.21 12.87 5.70
C ARG A 250 2.04 13.43 4.28
N ASP A 251 3.13 13.50 3.52
CA ASP A 251 3.12 14.08 2.17
C ASP A 251 2.26 13.24 1.20
N LYS A 252 2.26 11.90 1.35
CA LYS A 252 1.36 11.01 0.60
C LYS A 252 -0.11 11.29 0.92
N LEU A 253 -0.45 11.43 2.20
CA LEU A 253 -1.83 11.76 2.60
C LEU A 253 -2.25 13.14 2.12
N GLN A 254 -1.35 14.12 2.13
CA GLN A 254 -1.62 15.45 1.58
C GLN A 254 -1.90 15.40 0.07
N LYS A 255 -1.15 14.59 -0.69
CA LYS A 255 -1.42 14.36 -2.12
C LYS A 255 -2.79 13.72 -2.33
N ASP A 256 -3.15 12.70 -1.54
CA ASP A 256 -4.47 12.08 -1.61
C ASP A 256 -5.59 13.10 -1.35
N ILE A 257 -5.44 13.94 -0.31
CA ILE A 257 -6.41 15.00 0.03
C ILE A 257 -6.58 15.98 -1.13
N SER A 258 -5.49 16.40 -1.77
CA SER A 258 -5.55 17.31 -2.92
C SER A 258 -6.29 16.66 -4.10
N ALA A 259 -6.00 15.40 -4.41
CA ALA A 259 -6.71 14.66 -5.46
C ALA A 259 -8.22 14.54 -5.19
N PHE A 260 -8.62 14.32 -3.93
CA PHE A 260 -10.04 14.29 -3.56
C PHE A 260 -10.71 15.66 -3.63
N LYS A 261 -9.99 16.74 -3.30
CA LYS A 261 -10.51 18.11 -3.43
C LYS A 261 -10.74 18.49 -4.89
N GLU A 262 -9.90 18.02 -5.81
CA GLU A 262 -10.05 18.23 -7.25
C GLU A 262 -11.29 17.49 -7.82
N GLU A 263 -11.76 16.43 -7.15
CA GLU A 263 -12.99 15.74 -7.55
C GLU A 263 -14.25 16.58 -7.28
N LEU A 264 -14.26 17.38 -6.20
CA LEU A 264 -15.47 18.08 -5.72
C LEU A 264 -16.13 18.98 -6.77
N PRO A 265 -15.42 19.85 -7.53
CA PRO A 265 -16.04 20.69 -8.55
C PRO A 265 -16.74 19.89 -9.66
N SER A 266 -16.22 18.71 -9.99
CA SER A 266 -16.83 17.84 -11.01
C SER A 266 -18.17 17.23 -10.57
N LEU A 267 -18.44 17.22 -9.26
CA LEU A 267 -19.68 16.70 -8.66
C LEU A 267 -20.77 17.76 -8.52
N ASP A 268 -20.43 19.05 -8.67
CA ASP A 268 -21.38 20.17 -8.55
C ASP A 268 -22.12 20.47 -9.87
N ASN A 269 -21.65 19.92 -11.00
CA ASN A 269 -22.27 20.11 -12.32
C ASN A 269 -23.24 18.96 -12.68
N PRO A 270 -24.48 19.28 -13.12
CA PRO A 270 -25.45 18.31 -13.66
C PRO A 270 -24.97 17.55 -14.89
#